data_AF-A0A7Y7CYZ3-F1
#
_entry.id   AF-A0A7Y7CYZ3-F1
#
_cell.length_a   1.000
_cell.length_b   1.000
_cell.length_c   1.000
_cell.angle_alpha   90.00
_cell.angle_beta   90.00
_cell.angle_gamma   90.00
#
_symmetry.space_group_name_H-M   'P 1'
#
loop_
_entity.id
_entity.type
_entity.pdbx_description
1 polymer ?
#
loop_
_entity_poly.entity_id
_entity_poly.type
_entity_poly.pdbx_seq_one_letter_code
_entity_poly.pdbx_strand_id
1 'polypeptide(L)'
;MKNLIITAALLSCASVMPAAADTFVANRGVRVLPVNDFVYEVVPGRSGGTWEYWCAGAQYARRVLGANWTDRYYVVRGRDVSVTTGRRSSVQFSLHPEQAGVPPKTGWLSLGFRPGESLSVQQGYGYCVQAPAL
;
A
#
# COMPACT_ATOMS: atom_id res chain seq x y z
N MET A 1 -27.18 -4.88 60.73
CA MET A 1 -26.05 -5.55 60.05
C MET A 1 -26.58 -6.47 58.94
N LYS A 2 -26.66 -6.00 57.68
CA LYS A 2 -26.44 -6.84 56.46
C LYS A 2 -26.47 -5.97 55.18
N ASN A 3 -25.30 -5.42 54.91
CA ASN A 3 -24.60 -5.09 53.66
C ASN A 3 -25.37 -4.98 52.34
N LEU A 4 -25.33 -3.77 51.78
CA LEU A 4 -25.51 -3.42 50.37
C LEU A 4 -24.42 -4.09 49.51
N ILE A 5 -24.81 -4.79 48.45
CA ILE A 5 -23.89 -5.26 47.40
C ILE A 5 -24.16 -4.41 46.16
N ILE A 6 -23.27 -3.46 45.88
CA ILE A 6 -23.27 -2.63 44.68
C ILE A 6 -22.45 -3.38 43.63
N THR A 7 -23.10 -3.90 42.60
CA THR A 7 -22.45 -4.59 41.48
C THR A 7 -21.83 -3.55 40.53
N ALA A 8 -20.52 -3.35 40.61
CA ALA A 8 -19.78 -2.50 39.68
C ALA A 8 -19.54 -3.26 38.36
N ALA A 9 -20.16 -2.82 37.28
CA ALA A 9 -19.89 -3.30 35.93
C ALA A 9 -18.58 -2.68 35.42
N LEU A 10 -17.50 -3.45 35.44
CA LEU A 10 -16.23 -3.10 34.81
C LEU A 10 -16.36 -3.24 33.29
N LEU A 11 -16.60 -2.13 32.60
CA LEU A 11 -16.58 -2.04 31.15
C LEU A 11 -15.11 -2.02 30.69
N SER A 12 -14.55 -3.20 30.39
CA SER A 12 -13.20 -3.32 29.84
C SER A 12 -13.17 -2.79 28.40
N CYS A 13 -12.71 -1.55 28.22
CA CYS A 13 -12.33 -1.03 26.90
C CYS A 13 -11.10 -1.81 26.42
N ALA A 14 -11.32 -2.85 25.60
CA ALA A 14 -10.26 -3.47 24.83
C ALA A 14 -9.78 -2.46 23.79
N SER A 15 -8.68 -1.76 24.11
CA SER A 15 -7.95 -0.93 23.17
C SER A 15 -7.38 -1.84 22.08
N VAL A 16 -8.05 -1.87 20.93
CA VAL A 16 -7.50 -2.42 19.69
C VAL A 16 -6.26 -1.60 19.35
N MET A 17 -5.08 -2.09 19.73
CA MET A 17 -3.83 -1.51 19.26
C MET A 17 -3.75 -1.82 17.77
N PRO A 18 -3.53 -0.80 16.90
CA PRO A 18 -3.23 -1.05 15.50
C PRO A 18 -1.99 -1.96 15.46
N ALA A 19 -2.13 -3.15 14.88
CA ALA A 19 -0.98 -3.99 14.59
C ALA A 19 0.00 -3.13 13.77
N ALA A 20 1.24 -3.02 14.24
CA ALA A 20 2.28 -2.34 13.50
C ALA A 20 2.48 -3.11 12.18
N ALA A 21 1.82 -2.63 11.14
CA ALA A 21 1.98 -3.09 9.77
C ALA A 21 3.48 -3.04 9.44
N ASP A 22 4.09 -4.20 9.17
CA ASP A 22 5.50 -4.30 8.83
C ASP A 22 5.80 -3.37 7.66
N THR A 23 6.57 -2.32 7.96
CA THR A 23 6.89 -1.30 6.98
C THR A 23 8.04 -1.79 6.11
N PHE A 24 7.76 -2.08 4.85
CA PHE A 24 8.80 -2.37 3.88
C PHE A 24 9.46 -1.08 3.41
N VAL A 25 10.78 -1.04 3.41
CA VAL A 25 11.54 0.10 2.87
C VAL A 25 12.12 -0.30 1.52
N ALA A 26 11.57 0.27 0.46
CA ALA A 26 12.10 0.18 -0.87
C ALA A 26 13.31 1.13 -1.04
N ASN A 27 14.00 0.99 -2.17
CA ASN A 27 15.09 1.89 -2.55
C ASN A 27 14.71 3.38 -2.37
N ARG A 28 15.70 4.21 -2.01
CA ARG A 28 15.55 5.67 -1.82
C ARG A 28 14.60 6.08 -0.68
N GLY A 29 14.39 5.19 0.29
CA GLY A 29 13.60 5.49 1.49
C GLY A 29 12.09 5.59 1.23
N VAL A 30 11.61 5.05 0.11
CA VAL A 30 10.18 4.91 -0.16
C VAL A 30 9.65 3.81 0.75
N ARG A 31 8.64 4.12 1.56
CA ARG A 31 8.01 3.14 2.45
C ARG A 31 6.81 2.53 1.76
N VAL A 32 6.57 1.24 2.01
CA VAL A 32 5.38 0.54 1.58
C VAL A 32 4.74 -0.09 2.80
N LEU A 33 3.45 0.20 3.00
CA LEU A 33 2.70 -0.22 4.18
C LEU A 33 1.42 -0.93 3.74
N PRO A 34 1.06 -2.09 4.31
CA PRO A 34 -0.26 -2.66 4.08
C PRO A 34 -1.35 -1.73 4.65
N VAL A 35 -2.40 -1.52 3.87
CA VAL A 35 -3.64 -0.83 4.28
C VAL A 35 -4.66 -1.84 4.79
N ASN A 36 -4.74 -2.99 4.12
CA ASN A 36 -5.49 -4.17 4.51
C ASN A 36 -4.89 -5.41 3.81
N ASP A 37 -5.58 -6.55 3.87
CA ASP A 37 -5.10 -7.83 3.31
C ASP A 37 -4.84 -7.81 1.80
N PHE A 38 -5.50 -6.92 1.05
CA PHE A 38 -5.41 -6.87 -0.41
C PHE A 38 -4.74 -5.60 -0.93
N VAL A 39 -4.68 -4.55 -0.12
CA VAL A 39 -4.24 -3.21 -0.53
C VAL A 39 -3.01 -2.81 0.26
N TYR A 40 -1.99 -2.36 -0.44
CA TYR A 40 -0.82 -1.73 0.15
C TYR A 40 -0.62 -0.33 -0.42
N GLU A 41 -0.11 0.59 0.38
CA GLU A 41 0.22 1.95 -0.04
C GLU A 41 1.71 2.18 -0.12
N VAL A 42 2.10 2.91 -1.16
CA VAL A 42 3.46 3.36 -1.39
C VAL A 42 3.56 4.84 -1.02
N VAL A 43 4.51 5.17 -0.15
CA VAL A 43 4.67 6.47 0.49
C VAL A 43 6.12 6.94 0.30
N PRO A 44 6.40 7.88 -0.61
CA PRO A 44 7.78 8.25 -0.97
C PRO A 44 8.40 9.16 0.08
N GLY A 45 9.70 9.06 0.38
CA GLY A 45 10.32 9.90 1.42
C GLY A 45 10.30 11.42 1.15
N ARG A 46 10.20 11.81 -0.13
CA ARG A 46 10.14 13.21 -0.62
C ARG A 46 9.03 13.36 -1.68
N SER A 47 9.01 14.46 -2.43
CA SER A 47 8.13 14.59 -3.61
C SER A 47 8.41 13.44 -4.58
N GLY A 48 7.50 12.46 -4.61
CA GLY A 48 7.71 11.20 -5.32
C GLY A 48 7.47 11.31 -6.81
N GLY A 49 8.44 10.87 -7.63
CA GLY A 49 8.25 10.69 -9.07
C GLY A 49 7.32 9.51 -9.38
N THR A 50 6.67 9.51 -10.55
CA THR A 50 5.82 8.37 -10.98
C THR A 50 6.58 7.05 -10.97
N TRP A 51 7.85 7.07 -11.36
CA TRP A 51 8.74 5.92 -11.35
C TRP A 51 9.02 5.37 -9.93
N GLU A 52 9.09 6.23 -8.89
CA GLU A 52 9.34 5.79 -7.50
C GLU A 52 8.19 4.94 -6.98
N TYR A 53 6.96 5.36 -7.26
CA TYR A 53 5.76 4.62 -6.85
C TYR A 53 5.69 3.25 -7.51
N TRP A 54 5.87 3.19 -8.83
CA TRP A 54 5.84 1.91 -9.57
C TRP A 54 6.99 0.99 -9.16
N CYS A 55 8.21 1.53 -9.01
CA CYS A 55 9.35 0.74 -8.57
C CYS A 55 9.14 0.15 -7.16
N ALA A 56 8.75 0.99 -6.18
CA ALA A 56 8.54 0.51 -4.82
C ALA A 56 7.34 -0.44 -4.73
N GLY A 57 6.27 -0.18 -5.49
CA GLY A 57 5.11 -1.05 -5.56
C GLY A 57 5.45 -2.43 -6.11
N ALA A 58 6.28 -2.50 -7.15
CA ALA A 58 6.75 -3.76 -7.70
C ALA A 58 7.71 -4.50 -6.76
N GLN A 59 8.60 -3.78 -6.05
CA GLN A 59 9.48 -4.38 -5.06
C GLN A 59 8.69 -5.04 -3.93
N TYR A 60 7.65 -4.37 -3.42
CA TYR A 60 6.78 -4.94 -2.38
C TYR A 60 6.02 -6.16 -2.89
N ALA A 61 5.37 -6.06 -4.05
CA ALA A 61 4.67 -7.17 -4.69
C ALA A 61 5.57 -8.40 -4.84
N ARG A 62 6.82 -8.22 -5.29
CA ARG A 62 7.75 -9.34 -5.50
C ARG A 62 8.33 -9.90 -4.20
N ARG A 63 8.84 -9.02 -3.34
CA ARG A 63 9.70 -9.42 -2.20
C ARG A 63 8.91 -9.72 -0.93
N VAL A 64 7.74 -9.11 -0.77
CA VAL A 64 6.89 -9.29 0.41
C VAL A 64 5.69 -10.17 0.08
N LEU A 65 5.02 -9.92 -1.06
CA LEU A 65 3.82 -10.68 -1.44
C LEU A 65 4.11 -11.90 -2.34
N GLY A 66 5.37 -12.10 -2.76
CA GLY A 66 5.78 -13.28 -3.53
C GLY A 66 5.34 -13.31 -5.00
N ALA A 67 4.80 -12.22 -5.54
CA ALA A 67 4.32 -12.15 -6.93
C ALA A 67 5.40 -12.52 -7.95
N ASN A 68 5.04 -13.18 -9.05
CA ASN A 68 5.93 -13.48 -10.16
C ASN A 68 6.19 -12.24 -11.05
N TRP A 69 7.18 -12.33 -11.93
CA TRP A 69 7.56 -11.24 -12.83
C TRP A 69 6.46 -10.81 -13.80
N THR A 70 5.66 -11.77 -14.25
CA THR A 70 4.53 -11.57 -15.18
C THR A 70 3.26 -11.12 -14.47
N ASP A 71 3.17 -11.31 -13.15
CA ASP A 71 2.00 -10.92 -12.38
C ASP A 71 1.82 -9.41 -12.44
N ARG A 72 0.56 -8.99 -12.47
CA ARG A 72 0.21 -7.58 -12.55
C ARG A 72 -0.22 -7.08 -11.18
N TYR A 73 0.13 -5.83 -10.90
CA TYR A 73 -0.35 -5.10 -9.75
C TYR A 73 -1.04 -3.83 -10.25
N TYR A 74 -2.13 -3.50 -9.59
CA TYR A 74 -3.15 -2.57 -10.05
C TYR A 74 -3.21 -1.38 -9.13
N VAL A 75 -3.36 -0.18 -9.67
CA VAL A 75 -3.66 1.01 -8.90
C VAL A 75 -5.06 0.86 -8.35
N VAL A 76 -5.18 0.89 -7.03
CA VAL A 76 -6.45 0.92 -6.31
C VAL A 76 -6.90 2.37 -6.14
N ARG A 77 -5.98 3.23 -5.69
CA ARG A 77 -6.20 4.66 -5.53
C ARG A 77 -5.01 5.45 -6.04
N GLY A 78 -5.30 6.53 -6.74
CA GLY A 78 -4.31 7.46 -7.24
C GLY A 78 -3.56 8.24 -6.16
N ARG A 79 -2.78 9.22 -6.60
CA ARG A 79 -2.00 10.09 -5.70
C ARG A 79 -2.92 10.89 -4.80
N ASP A 80 -2.82 10.64 -3.50
CA ASP A 80 -3.62 11.32 -2.48
C ASP A 80 -2.96 11.12 -1.10
N VAL A 81 -3.50 11.72 -0.05
CA VAL A 81 -3.00 11.63 1.33
C VAL A 81 -2.92 10.17 1.76
N SER A 82 -1.79 9.81 2.37
CA SER A 82 -1.54 8.49 2.94
C SER A 82 -2.53 8.19 4.06
N VAL A 83 -3.19 7.04 3.98
CA VAL A 83 -4.14 6.64 5.03
C VAL A 83 -3.41 6.01 6.22
N THR A 84 -2.22 5.43 5.99
CA THR A 84 -1.44 4.82 7.07
C THR A 84 -0.58 5.83 7.83
N THR A 85 -0.14 6.92 7.18
CA THR A 85 0.87 7.83 7.75
C THR A 85 0.55 9.32 7.66
N GLY A 86 -0.55 9.71 6.99
CA GLY A 86 -0.94 11.12 6.83
C GLY A 86 -0.03 11.97 5.92
N ARG A 87 1.01 11.37 5.29
CA ARG A 87 1.85 12.06 4.30
C ARG A 87 1.00 12.60 3.16
N ARG A 88 1.37 13.77 2.63
CA ARG A 88 0.63 14.49 1.58
C ARG A 88 0.49 13.76 0.23
N SER A 89 1.24 12.68 0.02
CA SER A 89 1.18 11.90 -1.22
C SER A 89 1.49 10.44 -0.97
N SER A 90 0.65 9.57 -1.53
CA SER A 90 0.74 8.12 -1.54
C SER A 90 -0.05 7.57 -2.72
N VAL A 91 0.26 6.35 -3.16
CA VAL A 91 -0.53 5.60 -4.14
C VAL A 91 -0.81 4.23 -3.56
N GLN A 92 -2.03 3.72 -3.75
CA GLN A 92 -2.40 2.38 -3.31
C GLN A 92 -2.41 1.40 -4.47
N PHE A 93 -1.91 0.20 -4.21
CA PHE A 93 -1.84 -0.88 -5.17
C PHE A 93 -2.40 -2.19 -4.60
N SER A 94 -2.73 -3.12 -5.49
CA SER A 94 -3.15 -4.48 -5.15
C SER A 94 -2.72 -5.48 -6.22
N LEU A 95 -2.46 -6.73 -5.81
CA LEU A 95 -2.36 -7.89 -6.71
C LEU A 95 -3.73 -8.53 -7.00
N HIS A 96 -4.75 -8.11 -6.25
CA HIS A 96 -6.07 -8.72 -6.17
C HIS A 96 -7.13 -7.65 -6.50
N PRO A 97 -7.21 -7.20 -7.76
CA PRO A 97 -8.01 -6.03 -8.15
C PRO A 97 -9.50 -6.19 -7.83
N GLU A 98 -10.05 -7.40 -7.98
CA GLU A 98 -11.47 -7.68 -7.67
C GLU A 98 -11.76 -7.53 -6.17
N GLN A 99 -10.90 -8.08 -5.32
CA GLN A 99 -10.99 -7.99 -3.86
C GLN A 99 -10.75 -6.56 -3.37
N ALA A 100 -9.92 -5.81 -4.09
CA ALA A 100 -9.71 -4.38 -3.85
C ALA A 100 -10.83 -3.48 -4.42
N GLY A 101 -11.85 -4.06 -5.08
CA GLY A 101 -12.99 -3.33 -5.62
C GLY A 101 -12.68 -2.45 -6.84
N VAL A 102 -11.61 -2.77 -7.58
CA VAL A 102 -11.17 -1.98 -8.72
C VAL A 102 -11.10 -2.83 -9.99
N PRO A 103 -11.94 -2.58 -10.99
CA PRO A 103 -11.89 -3.34 -12.23
C PRO A 103 -10.59 -3.05 -12.99
N PRO A 104 -9.87 -4.09 -13.46
CA PRO A 104 -8.74 -3.92 -14.36
C PRO A 104 -9.11 -3.08 -15.58
N LYS A 105 -8.26 -2.12 -15.95
CA LYS A 105 -8.42 -1.41 -17.21
C LYS A 105 -7.83 -2.21 -18.36
N THR A 106 -8.62 -2.37 -19.42
CA THR A 106 -8.17 -2.92 -20.69
C THR A 106 -7.51 -1.81 -21.49
N GLY A 107 -6.21 -1.61 -21.29
CA GLY A 107 -5.42 -0.60 -22.00
C GLY A 107 -3.93 -0.90 -21.89
N TRP A 108 -3.17 -0.58 -22.95
CA TRP A 108 -1.73 -0.87 -23.01
C TRP A 108 -0.86 0.23 -22.38
N LEU A 109 -1.44 1.39 -22.08
CA LEU A 109 -0.75 2.58 -21.58
C LEU A 109 -1.16 2.92 -20.15
N SER A 110 -0.28 2.66 -19.18
CA SER A 110 -0.42 3.24 -17.84
C SER A 110 0.31 4.58 -17.72
N LEU A 111 -0.45 5.66 -17.90
CA LEU A 111 0.03 7.05 -17.90
C LEU A 111 -0.10 7.76 -16.54
N GLY A 112 -0.04 7.02 -15.43
CA GLY A 112 -0.11 7.61 -14.09
C GLY A 112 -0.74 6.67 -13.07
N PHE A 113 -1.59 7.22 -12.21
CA PHE A 113 -2.19 6.49 -11.09
C PHE A 113 -3.71 6.61 -11.09
N ARG A 114 -4.37 6.17 -12.16
CA ARG A 114 -5.83 6.07 -12.18
C ARG A 114 -6.23 4.66 -11.70
N PRO A 115 -7.32 4.49 -10.95
CA PRO A 115 -7.77 3.16 -10.56
C PRO A 115 -7.90 2.22 -11.77
N GLY A 116 -7.44 0.98 -11.61
CA GLY A 116 -7.46 -0.08 -12.62
C GLY A 116 -6.27 -0.08 -13.58
N GLU A 117 -5.48 1.00 -13.61
CA GLU A 117 -4.17 1.02 -14.28
C GLU A 117 -3.24 -0.03 -13.66
N SER A 118 -2.38 -0.63 -14.46
CA SER A 118 -1.51 -1.71 -13.97
C SER A 118 -0.22 -1.81 -14.74
N LEU A 119 0.77 -2.42 -14.10
CA LEU A 119 2.00 -2.89 -14.75
C LEU A 119 2.25 -4.34 -14.33
N SER A 120 2.99 -5.08 -15.15
CA SER A 120 3.61 -6.30 -14.63
C SER A 120 4.68 -5.93 -13.60
N VAL A 121 4.97 -6.82 -12.67
CA VAL A 121 6.07 -6.66 -11.71
C VAL A 121 7.38 -6.37 -12.45
N GLN A 122 7.64 -7.03 -13.58
CA GLN A 122 8.81 -6.78 -14.42
C GLN A 122 8.86 -5.33 -14.96
N GLN A 123 7.75 -4.82 -15.50
CA GLN A 123 7.66 -3.43 -15.97
C GLN A 123 7.91 -2.44 -14.83
N GLY A 124 7.33 -2.69 -13.65
CA GLY A 124 7.54 -1.91 -12.44
C GLY A 124 9.01 -1.86 -12.00
N TYR A 125 9.69 -3.02 -12.02
CA TYR A 125 11.12 -3.11 -11.72
C TYR A 125 11.99 -2.37 -12.74
N GLY A 126 11.55 -2.24 -14.00
CA GLY A 126 12.23 -1.40 -14.99
C GLY A 126 12.40 0.06 -14.53
N TYR A 127 11.43 0.58 -13.77
CA TYR A 127 11.51 1.92 -13.18
C TYR A 127 12.50 2.02 -12.02
N CYS A 128 12.94 0.91 -11.43
CA CYS A 128 13.93 0.94 -10.36
C CYS A 128 15.33 1.32 -10.85
N VAL A 129 15.66 0.98 -12.11
CA VAL A 129 16.97 1.21 -12.73
C VAL A 129 17.01 2.48 -13.60
N GLN A 130 15.86 2.95 -14.10
CA GLN A 130 15.76 4.14 -14.96
C GLN A 130 15.85 5.48 -14.20
N ALA A 131 15.95 5.44 -12.88
CA ALA A 131 16.07 6.63 -12.08
C ALA A 131 17.55 7.01 -11.89
N PRO A 132 17.97 8.22 -12.30
CA PRO A 132 19.31 8.70 -11.99
C PRO A 132 19.57 8.61 -10.48
N ALA A 133 20.80 8.22 -10.11
CA ALA A 133 21.33 8.59 -8.81
C ALA A 133 21.45 10.12 -8.83
N LEU A 134 20.58 10.82 -8.10
CA LEU A 134 20.79 12.23 -7.75
C LEU A 134 21.51 12.24 -6.42
#